data_AF-A0A8R1E2X1-F1
#
_entry.id   AF-A0A8R1E2X1-F1
#
_cell.length_a   1.000
_cell.length_b   1.000
_cell.length_c   1.000
_cell.angle_alpha   90.00
_cell.angle_beta   90.00
_cell.angle_gamma   90.00
#
_symmetry.space_group_name_H-M   'P 1'
#
loop_
_entity.id
_entity.type
_entity.pdbx_description
1 polymer ?
#
loop_
_entity_poly.entity_id
_entity_poly.type
_entity_poly.pdbx_seq_one_letter_code
_entity_poly.pdbx_strand_id
1 'polypeptide(L)'
;MSAVIMFATYMPIYFHEVLGFTVTETGFYVAVILGFNIPLRLVAATFSDRITVIPERWKIIIFNSISVGLSGLLLAFVGWVPETMKAESFLLILTVMLLVALNCGGFYKCAALHARQHAHVVIAAIQFTKCLALFSAPALVAYFVTTESNRVEWIPVFTTLGVTMFLANLLSVFVFTDKPAEWTDPDKKSYVEVPVDETKC
;
A
#
# COMPACT_ATOMS: atom_id res chain seq x y z
N MET A 1 1.37 -2.02 2.36
CA MET A 1 1.64 -0.60 2.71
C MET A 1 3.01 -0.39 3.34
N SER A 2 3.51 -1.34 4.14
CA SER A 2 4.88 -1.30 4.71
C SER A 2 5.98 -1.13 3.65
N ALA A 3 5.82 -1.72 2.46
CA ALA A 3 6.79 -1.55 1.37
C ALA A 3 6.96 -0.09 0.90
N VAL A 4 5.88 0.69 0.76
CA VAL A 4 5.97 2.10 0.34
C VAL A 4 6.72 2.93 1.37
N ILE A 5 6.47 2.64 2.64
CA ILE A 5 7.13 3.31 3.76
C ILE A 5 8.62 2.94 3.77
N MET A 6 8.93 1.65 3.59
CA MET A 6 10.32 1.20 3.47
C MET A 6 11.03 1.94 2.32
N PHE A 7 10.40 2.05 1.15
CA PHE A 7 10.95 2.85 0.06
C PHE A 7 11.06 4.34 0.41
N ALA A 8 10.08 4.95 1.06
CA ALA A 8 10.18 6.36 1.43
C ALA A 8 11.34 6.63 2.42
N THR A 9 11.65 5.69 3.31
CA THR A 9 12.65 5.86 4.37
C THR A 9 14.05 5.36 3.98
N TYR A 10 14.14 4.22 3.28
CA TYR A 10 15.40 3.51 3.00
C TYR A 10 15.80 3.52 1.52
N MET A 11 14.95 3.98 0.59
CA MET A 11 15.34 4.09 -0.83
C MET A 11 16.50 5.06 -1.07
N PRO A 12 16.64 6.20 -0.36
CA PRO A 12 17.84 7.03 -0.51
C PRO A 12 19.12 6.31 -0.11
N ILE A 13 19.06 5.53 0.98
CA ILE A 13 20.19 4.73 1.46
C ILE A 13 20.53 3.64 0.43
N TYR A 14 19.53 2.92 -0.06
CA TYR A 14 19.71 1.90 -1.10
C TYR A 14 20.29 2.49 -2.42
N PHE A 15 19.82 3.66 -2.85
CA PHE A 15 20.31 4.31 -4.07
C PHE A 15 21.75 4.80 -3.93
N HIS A 16 22.14 5.28 -2.75
CA HIS A 16 23.49 5.76 -2.50
C HIS A 16 24.47 4.61 -2.22
N GLU A 17 24.16 3.76 -1.24
CA GLU A 17 25.09 2.73 -0.73
C GLU A 17 25.18 1.49 -1.64
N VAL A 18 24.07 1.08 -2.27
CA VAL A 18 24.04 -0.15 -3.09
C VAL A 18 24.18 0.17 -4.58
N LEU A 19 23.44 1.17 -5.07
CA LEU A 19 23.49 1.54 -6.49
C LEU A 19 24.60 2.55 -6.78
N GLY A 20 25.19 3.20 -5.78
CA GLY A 20 26.28 4.16 -5.97
C GLY A 20 25.87 5.42 -6.74
N PHE A 21 24.62 5.86 -6.63
CA PHE A 21 24.19 7.15 -7.16
C PHE A 21 24.69 8.29 -6.27
N THR A 22 24.94 9.45 -6.87
CA THR A 22 25.28 10.64 -6.07
C THR A 22 24.08 11.08 -5.23
N VAL A 23 24.33 11.81 -4.14
CA VAL A 23 23.26 12.29 -3.23
C VAL A 23 22.27 13.19 -3.96
N THR A 24 22.74 14.03 -4.89
CA THR A 24 21.90 14.91 -5.69
C THR A 24 20.98 14.14 -6.64
N GLU A 25 21.50 13.13 -7.35
CA GLU A 25 20.70 12.28 -8.23
C GLU A 25 19.69 11.44 -7.45
N THR A 26 20.10 10.91 -6.30
CA THR A 26 19.24 10.13 -5.41
C THR A 26 18.03 10.93 -4.96
N GLY A 27 18.23 12.17 -4.51
CA GLY A 27 17.14 13.07 -4.13
C GLY A 27 16.19 13.37 -5.30
N PHE A 28 16.73 13.59 -6.50
CA PHE A 28 15.94 13.81 -7.71
C PHE A 28 15.08 12.59 -8.05
N TYR A 29 15.65 11.39 -8.04
CA TYR A 29 14.93 10.14 -8.35
C TYR A 29 13.82 9.82 -7.35
N VAL A 30 14.07 10.06 -6.05
CA VAL A 30 13.05 9.90 -5.00
C VAL A 30 11.92 10.91 -5.21
N ALA A 31 12.24 12.16 -5.53
CA ALA A 31 11.25 13.20 -5.82
C ALA A 31 10.41 12.86 -7.04
N VAL A 32 11.01 12.30 -8.10
CA VAL A 32 10.30 11.80 -9.29
C VAL A 32 9.30 10.72 -8.92
N ILE A 33 9.72 9.70 -8.16
CA ILE A 33 8.85 8.59 -7.73
C ILE A 33 7.65 9.10 -6.92
N LEU A 34 7.89 9.97 -5.93
CA LEU A 34 6.83 10.52 -5.08
C LEU A 34 5.96 11.55 -5.83
N GLY A 35 6.54 12.32 -6.74
CA GLY A 35 5.85 13.31 -7.55
C GLY A 35 4.83 12.67 -8.49
N PHE A 36 5.18 11.57 -9.16
CA PHE A 36 4.27 10.84 -10.05
C PHE A 36 3.17 10.07 -9.31
N ASN A 37 3.35 9.78 -8.01
CA ASN A 37 2.36 9.06 -7.21
C ASN A 37 1.03 9.82 -7.08
N ILE A 38 1.06 11.15 -6.91
CA ILE A 38 -0.13 11.97 -6.71
C ILE A 38 -1.05 11.99 -7.96
N PRO A 39 -0.58 12.39 -9.16
CA PRO A 39 -1.43 12.41 -10.34
C PRO A 39 -1.94 11.02 -10.69
N LEU A 40 -1.10 9.98 -10.53
CA LEU A 40 -1.51 8.61 -10.83
C LEU A 40 -2.63 8.13 -9.91
N ARG A 41 -2.64 8.52 -8.63
CA ARG A 41 -3.75 8.23 -7.70
C ARG A 41 -5.06 8.86 -8.17
N LEU A 42 -5.02 10.12 -8.62
CA LEU A 42 -6.20 10.84 -9.11
C LEU A 42 -6.75 10.20 -10.40
N VAL A 43 -5.86 9.85 -11.33
CA VAL A 43 -6.22 9.15 -12.56
C VAL A 43 -6.80 7.78 -12.25
N ALA A 44 -6.18 7.01 -11.34
CA ALA A 44 -6.65 5.68 -10.96
C ALA A 44 -8.02 5.71 -10.28
N ALA A 45 -8.26 6.69 -9.40
CA ALA A 45 -9.58 6.90 -8.78
C ALA A 45 -10.64 7.21 -9.85
N THR A 46 -10.35 8.19 -10.72
CA THR A 46 -11.27 8.59 -11.80
C THR A 46 -11.54 7.43 -12.77
N PHE A 47 -10.51 6.67 -13.13
CA PHE A 47 -10.63 5.54 -14.04
C PHE A 47 -11.46 4.39 -13.41
N SER A 48 -11.26 4.11 -12.13
CA SER A 48 -12.08 3.14 -11.38
C SER A 48 -13.56 3.54 -11.36
N ASP A 49 -13.86 4.83 -11.29
CA ASP A 49 -15.26 5.31 -11.27
C ASP A 49 -15.90 5.33 -12.66
N ARG A 50 -15.12 5.55 -13.73
CA ARG A 50 -15.63 5.58 -15.11
C ARG A 50 -15.95 4.21 -15.69
N ILE A 51 -15.37 3.13 -15.17
CA ILE A 51 -15.66 1.77 -15.64
C ILE A 51 -17.03 1.33 -15.10
N THR A 52 -18.06 1.35 -15.94
CA THR A 52 -19.42 0.88 -15.58
C THR A 52 -19.72 -0.54 -16.07
N VAL A 53 -18.86 -1.11 -16.91
CA VAL A 53 -19.09 -2.39 -17.59
C VAL A 53 -18.85 -3.61 -16.67
N ILE A 54 -18.06 -3.45 -15.60
CA ILE A 54 -17.62 -4.55 -14.72
C ILE A 54 -18.29 -4.42 -13.35
N PRO A 55 -18.74 -5.52 -12.71
CA PRO A 55 -19.26 -5.49 -11.35
C PRO A 55 -18.25 -4.87 -10.37
N GLU A 56 -18.76 -4.08 -9.41
CA GLU A 56 -17.91 -3.28 -8.53
C GLU A 56 -16.94 -4.14 -7.70
N ARG A 57 -17.39 -5.29 -7.19
CA ARG A 57 -16.52 -6.26 -6.50
C ARG A 57 -15.32 -6.70 -7.33
N TRP A 58 -15.55 -7.09 -8.59
CA TRP A 58 -14.49 -7.58 -9.47
C TRP A 58 -13.51 -6.47 -9.85
N LYS A 59 -14.03 -5.25 -10.04
CA LYS A 59 -13.19 -4.07 -10.26
C LYS A 59 -12.21 -3.87 -9.10
N ILE A 60 -12.71 -3.86 -7.86
CA ILE A 60 -11.88 -3.69 -6.66
C ILE A 60 -10.80 -4.78 -6.59
N ILE A 61 -11.16 -6.04 -6.85
CA ILE A 61 -10.21 -7.18 -6.81
C ILE A 61 -9.14 -7.05 -7.90
N ILE A 62 -9.51 -6.66 -9.13
CA ILE A 62 -8.57 -6.48 -10.23
C ILE A 62 -7.60 -5.33 -9.93
N PHE A 63 -8.11 -4.18 -9.49
CA PHE A 63 -7.27 -3.04 -9.13
C PHE A 63 -6.33 -3.38 -7.96
N ASN A 64 -6.80 -4.13 -6.97
CA ASN A 64 -5.96 -4.56 -5.85
C ASN A 64 -4.91 -5.60 -6.28
N SER A 65 -5.27 -6.52 -7.19
CA SER A 65 -4.34 -7.52 -7.72
C SER A 65 -3.22 -6.89 -8.53
N ILE A 66 -3.52 -5.85 -9.32
CA ILE A 66 -2.50 -5.08 -10.04
C ILE A 66 -1.68 -4.24 -9.05
N SER A 67 -2.32 -3.59 -8.08
CA SER A 67 -1.63 -2.63 -7.22
C SER A 67 -0.80 -3.26 -6.11
N VAL A 68 -1.24 -4.38 -5.53
CA VAL A 68 -0.56 -5.07 -4.40
C VAL A 68 0.03 -6.41 -4.85
N GLY A 69 -0.68 -7.18 -5.67
CA GLY A 69 -0.22 -8.48 -6.14
C GLY A 69 0.96 -8.36 -7.11
N LEU A 70 0.76 -7.69 -8.26
CA LEU A 70 1.80 -7.53 -9.27
C LEU A 70 2.98 -6.71 -8.73
N SER A 71 2.72 -5.62 -8.01
CA SER A 71 3.78 -4.83 -7.39
C SER A 71 4.56 -5.62 -6.34
N GLY A 72 3.92 -6.51 -5.58
CA GLY A 72 4.58 -7.39 -4.61
C GLY A 72 5.50 -8.40 -5.28
N LEU A 73 5.07 -8.99 -6.41
CA LEU A 73 5.93 -9.87 -7.21
C LEU A 73 7.13 -9.13 -7.77
N LEU A 74 6.89 -7.98 -8.43
CA LEU A 74 7.97 -7.17 -8.99
C LEU A 74 8.95 -6.68 -7.90
N LEU A 75 8.43 -6.35 -6.72
CA LEU A 75 9.24 -5.99 -5.56
C LEU A 75 10.14 -7.14 -5.11
N ALA A 76 9.63 -8.37 -5.08
CA ALA A 76 10.48 -9.51 -4.79
C ALA A 76 11.61 -9.58 -5.84
N PHE A 77 11.28 -9.47 -7.13
CA PHE A 77 12.26 -9.51 -8.23
C PHE A 77 13.35 -8.42 -8.17
N VAL A 78 13.09 -7.24 -7.58
CA VAL A 78 14.07 -6.15 -7.44
C VAL A 78 15.38 -6.62 -6.78
N GLY A 79 15.29 -7.49 -5.77
CA GLY A 79 16.48 -8.00 -5.07
C GLY A 79 17.46 -8.72 -6.01
N TRP A 80 16.95 -9.36 -7.06
CA TRP A 80 17.75 -10.17 -7.98
C TRP A 80 18.37 -9.39 -9.16
N VAL A 81 18.02 -8.13 -9.39
CA VAL A 81 18.54 -7.33 -10.53
C VAL A 81 20.00 -6.89 -10.32
N PRO A 82 20.96 -7.28 -11.21
CA PRO A 82 22.39 -7.00 -11.04
C PRO A 82 22.74 -5.51 -10.95
N GLU A 83 23.73 -5.18 -10.11
CA GLU A 83 24.21 -3.80 -9.85
C GLU A 83 24.77 -3.09 -11.08
N THR A 84 25.20 -3.87 -12.08
CA THR A 84 25.70 -3.35 -13.36
C THR A 84 24.60 -2.61 -14.15
N MET A 85 23.33 -2.89 -13.87
CA MET A 85 22.17 -2.30 -14.54
C MET A 85 21.42 -1.32 -13.63
N LYS A 86 22.11 -0.28 -13.15
CA LYS A 86 21.56 0.70 -12.20
C LYS A 86 20.25 1.34 -12.68
N ALA A 87 20.16 1.66 -13.98
CA ALA A 87 18.96 2.25 -14.58
C ALA A 87 17.77 1.29 -14.57
N GLU A 88 17.99 0.00 -14.85
CA GLU A 88 16.94 -1.02 -14.85
C GLU A 88 16.39 -1.25 -13.43
N SER A 89 17.26 -1.31 -12.42
CA SER A 89 16.85 -1.40 -11.01
C SER A 89 16.00 -0.21 -10.59
N PHE A 90 16.38 1.01 -11.01
CA PHE A 90 15.59 2.20 -10.76
C PHE A 90 14.22 2.15 -11.46
N LEU A 91 14.18 1.79 -12.75
CA LEU A 91 12.93 1.70 -13.52
C LEU A 91 11.98 0.65 -12.93
N LEU A 92 12.50 -0.47 -12.44
CA LEU A 92 11.71 -1.49 -11.78
C LEU A 92 11.12 -0.98 -10.45
N ILE A 93 11.92 -0.30 -9.63
CA ILE A 93 11.47 0.32 -8.37
C ILE A 93 10.42 1.41 -8.64
N LEU A 94 10.65 2.26 -9.64
CA LEU A 94 9.69 3.26 -10.09
C LEU A 94 8.38 2.59 -10.49
N THR A 95 8.44 1.55 -11.32
CA THR A 95 7.25 0.80 -11.77
C THR A 95 6.48 0.19 -10.59
N VAL A 96 7.17 -0.42 -9.62
CA VAL A 96 6.56 -0.93 -8.39
C VAL A 96 5.81 0.20 -7.67
N MET A 97 6.44 1.35 -7.47
CA MET A 97 5.85 2.48 -6.75
C MET A 97 4.66 3.10 -7.48
N LEU A 98 4.69 3.13 -8.82
CA LEU A 98 3.56 3.57 -9.64
C LEU A 98 2.38 2.59 -9.56
N LEU A 99 2.64 1.28 -9.64
CA LEU A 99 1.58 0.28 -9.47
C LEU A 99 0.93 0.37 -8.10
N VAL A 100 1.71 0.59 -7.04
CA VAL A 100 1.21 0.77 -5.67
C VAL A 100 0.39 2.06 -5.52
N ALA A 101 0.54 3.05 -6.39
CA ALA A 101 -0.31 4.24 -6.42
C ALA A 101 -1.76 3.92 -6.81
N LEU A 102 -2.00 2.82 -7.55
CA LEU A 102 -3.33 2.39 -7.99
C LEU A 102 -4.23 1.85 -6.85
N ASN A 103 -3.69 1.73 -5.63
CA ASN A 103 -4.40 1.22 -4.45
C ASN A 103 -5.65 2.00 -4.07
N CYS A 104 -5.77 3.26 -4.50
CA CYS A 104 -6.97 4.07 -4.32
C CYS A 104 -8.22 3.41 -4.94
N GLY A 105 -8.07 2.72 -6.07
CA GLY A 105 -9.17 1.98 -6.72
C GLY A 105 -9.41 0.57 -6.17
N GLY A 106 -8.53 0.07 -5.28
CA GLY A 106 -8.60 -1.25 -4.67
C GLY A 106 -9.15 -1.19 -3.24
N PHE A 107 -8.31 -1.53 -2.26
CA PHE A 107 -8.74 -1.65 -0.86
C PHE A 107 -9.35 -0.37 -0.27
N TYR A 108 -8.91 0.82 -0.71
CA TYR A 108 -9.50 2.09 -0.25
C TYR A 108 -10.96 2.24 -0.68
N LYS A 109 -11.25 1.89 -1.92
CA LYS A 109 -12.62 1.90 -2.46
C LYS A 109 -13.48 0.84 -1.76
N CYS A 110 -12.94 -0.34 -1.52
CA CYS A 110 -13.60 -1.40 -0.74
C CYS A 110 -14.02 -0.90 0.65
N ALA A 111 -13.09 -0.28 1.37
CA ALA A 111 -13.35 0.25 2.71
C ALA A 111 -14.43 1.34 2.69
N ALA A 112 -14.39 2.24 1.70
CA ALA A 112 -15.38 3.30 1.55
C ALA A 112 -16.78 2.75 1.25
N LEU A 113 -16.90 1.78 0.33
CA LEU A 113 -18.19 1.17 -0.05
C LEU A 113 -18.80 0.34 1.08
N HIS A 114 -17.96 -0.40 1.80
CA HIS A 114 -18.43 -1.24 2.90
C HIS A 114 -18.91 -0.43 4.12
N ALA A 115 -18.19 0.66 4.44
CA ALA A 115 -18.45 1.49 5.63
C ALA A 115 -19.40 2.68 5.39
N ARG A 116 -19.66 3.04 4.13
CA ARG A 116 -20.58 4.13 3.74
C ARG A 116 -20.39 5.41 4.55
N GLN A 117 -21.38 5.81 5.35
CA GLN A 117 -21.36 7.04 6.16
C GLN A 117 -20.22 7.07 7.20
N HIS A 118 -19.71 5.91 7.62
CA HIS A 118 -18.61 5.78 8.57
C HIS A 118 -17.25 5.52 7.90
N ALA A 119 -17.17 5.68 6.57
CA ALA A 119 -15.93 5.46 5.81
C ALA A 119 -14.75 6.28 6.34
N HIS A 120 -14.98 7.51 6.81
CA HIS A 120 -13.94 8.36 7.37
C HIS A 120 -13.25 7.72 8.60
N VAL A 121 -14.01 7.05 9.48
CA VAL A 121 -13.46 6.34 10.66
C VAL A 121 -12.62 5.14 10.22
N VAL A 122 -13.14 4.33 9.28
CA VAL A 122 -12.42 3.15 8.78
C VAL A 122 -11.13 3.54 8.05
N ILE A 123 -11.17 4.58 7.22
CA ILE A 123 -10.00 5.10 6.52
C ILE A 123 -8.98 5.68 7.51
N ALA A 124 -9.42 6.37 8.57
CA ALA A 124 -8.54 6.84 9.63
C ALA A 124 -7.84 5.68 10.35
N ALA A 125 -8.57 4.60 10.66
CA ALA A 125 -7.99 3.38 11.24
C ALA A 125 -6.94 2.74 10.31
N ILE A 126 -7.21 2.68 9.00
CA ILE A 126 -6.24 2.22 7.99
C ILE A 126 -4.97 3.07 8.03
N GLN A 127 -5.09 4.40 8.12
CA GLN A 127 -3.94 5.30 8.22
C GLN A 127 -3.18 5.13 9.53
N PHE A 128 -3.87 4.91 10.64
CA PHE A 128 -3.24 4.58 11.91
C PHE A 128 -2.41 3.29 11.82
N THR A 129 -2.95 2.25 11.18
CA THR A 129 -2.19 1.01 10.90
C THR A 129 -0.95 1.27 10.05
N LYS A 130 -0.96 2.26 9.14
CA LYS A 130 0.27 2.64 8.42
C LYS A 130 1.32 3.25 9.32
N CYS A 131 0.91 4.08 10.27
CA CYS A 131 1.85 4.66 11.23
C CYS A 131 2.51 3.56 12.07
N LEU A 132 1.75 2.53 12.46
CA LEU A 132 2.33 1.34 13.10
C LEU A 132 3.28 0.58 12.16
N ALA A 133 2.94 0.49 10.88
CA ALA A 133 3.82 -0.11 9.89
C ALA A 133 5.14 0.66 9.68
N LEU A 134 5.24 1.93 10.09
CA LEU A 134 6.51 2.68 10.05
C LEU A 134 7.60 2.01 10.88
N PHE A 135 7.24 1.35 11.99
CA PHE A 135 8.19 0.61 12.81
C PHE A 135 8.67 -0.69 12.15
N SER A 136 7.87 -1.26 11.25
CA SER A 136 8.22 -2.53 10.59
C SER A 136 9.41 -2.40 9.65
N ALA A 137 9.58 -1.25 8.99
CA ALA A 137 10.67 -1.05 8.03
C ALA A 137 12.05 -1.01 8.71
N PRO A 138 12.29 -0.19 9.75
CA PRO A 138 13.55 -0.21 10.50
C PRO A 138 13.81 -1.53 11.20
N ALA A 139 12.78 -2.18 11.76
CA ALA A 139 12.95 -3.48 12.40
C ALA A 139 13.40 -4.57 11.41
N LEU A 140 12.86 -4.56 10.19
CA LEU A 140 13.24 -5.50 9.15
C LEU A 140 14.67 -5.26 8.66
N VAL A 141 15.05 -3.99 8.44
CA VAL A 141 16.42 -3.62 8.04
C VAL A 141 17.41 -3.97 9.15
N ALA A 142 17.12 -3.64 10.41
CA ALA A 142 18.01 -3.97 11.53
C ALA A 142 18.19 -5.49 11.75
N TYR A 143 17.20 -6.30 11.35
CA TYR A 143 17.28 -7.75 11.45
C TYR A 143 18.09 -8.40 10.31
N PHE A 144 17.93 -7.91 9.07
CA PHE A 144 18.54 -8.54 7.88
C PHE A 144 19.80 -7.84 7.36
N VAL A 145 19.98 -6.55 7.63
CA VAL A 145 21.07 -5.72 7.09
C VAL A 145 22.01 -5.33 8.24
N THR A 146 23.22 -5.87 8.17
CA THR A 146 24.35 -5.53 9.04
C THR A 146 25.35 -4.60 8.35
N THR A 147 25.51 -4.74 7.02
CA THR A 147 26.36 -3.90 6.18
C THR A 147 25.52 -3.29 5.06
N GLU A 148 25.24 -1.99 5.14
CA GLU A 148 24.32 -1.31 4.21
C GLU A 148 24.77 -1.34 2.75
N SER A 149 26.07 -1.44 2.50
CA SER A 149 26.66 -1.53 1.15
C SER A 149 26.56 -2.93 0.53
N ASN A 150 26.24 -3.97 1.31
CA ASN A 150 26.17 -5.33 0.80
C ASN A 150 24.78 -5.64 0.24
N ARG A 151 24.67 -5.72 -1.09
CA ARG A 151 23.40 -6.00 -1.77
C ARG A 151 22.75 -7.33 -1.37
N VAL A 152 23.55 -8.36 -1.06
CA VAL A 152 23.02 -9.70 -0.72
C VAL A 152 22.12 -9.64 0.51
N GLU A 153 22.40 -8.72 1.43
CA GLU A 153 21.61 -8.50 2.66
C GLU A 153 20.27 -7.79 2.39
N TRP A 154 20.16 -7.05 1.27
CA TRP A 154 18.91 -6.40 0.85
C TRP A 154 17.94 -7.34 0.12
N ILE A 155 18.44 -8.43 -0.49
CA ILE A 155 17.61 -9.44 -1.17
C ILE A 155 16.51 -10.02 -0.26
N PRO A 156 16.81 -10.53 0.95
CA PRO A 156 15.78 -11.07 1.83
C PRO A 156 14.79 -9.99 2.30
N VAL A 157 15.20 -8.72 2.44
CA VAL A 157 14.31 -7.60 2.80
C VAL A 157 13.26 -7.38 1.70
N PHE A 158 13.69 -7.20 0.45
CA PHE A 158 12.77 -7.00 -0.68
C PHE A 158 11.88 -8.23 -0.93
N THR A 159 12.46 -9.43 -0.83
CA THR A 159 11.74 -10.69 -1.01
C THR A 159 10.65 -10.87 0.03
N THR A 160 10.97 -10.66 1.32
CA THR A 160 10.01 -10.84 2.42
C THR A 160 8.84 -9.85 2.29
N LEU A 161 9.13 -8.59 1.94
CA LEU A 161 8.10 -7.58 1.71
C LEU A 161 7.22 -7.93 0.49
N GLY A 162 7.84 -8.34 -0.61
CA GLY A 162 7.15 -8.73 -1.84
C GLY A 162 6.24 -9.94 -1.66
N VAL A 163 6.73 -11.00 -1.00
CA VAL A 163 5.96 -12.20 -0.67
C VAL A 163 4.80 -11.86 0.26
N THR A 164 5.02 -11.04 1.29
CA THR A 164 3.95 -10.62 2.20
C THR A 164 2.86 -9.83 1.47
N MET A 165 3.24 -8.95 0.53
CA MET A 165 2.27 -8.24 -0.31
C MET A 165 1.48 -9.19 -1.21
N PHE A 166 2.15 -10.17 -1.82
CA PHE A 166 1.48 -11.16 -2.65
C PHE A 166 0.48 -12.01 -1.87
N LEU A 167 0.85 -12.50 -0.69
CA LEU A 167 -0.03 -13.24 0.20
C LEU A 167 -1.23 -12.39 0.67
N ALA A 168 -1.00 -11.13 1.02
CA ALA A 168 -2.07 -10.21 1.37
C ALA A 168 -3.05 -10.00 0.21
N ASN A 169 -2.54 -9.98 -1.03
CA ASN A 169 -3.40 -9.93 -2.21
C ASN A 169 -4.24 -11.20 -2.37
N LEU A 170 -3.69 -12.39 -2.15
CA LEU A 170 -4.47 -13.64 -2.21
C LEU A 170 -5.61 -13.64 -1.18
N LEU A 171 -5.35 -13.17 0.04
CA LEU A 171 -6.38 -13.02 1.07
C LEU A 171 -7.45 -12.00 0.66
N SER A 172 -7.06 -10.92 -0.01
CA SER A 172 -7.98 -9.87 -0.43
C SER A 172 -9.08 -10.36 -1.38
N VAL A 173 -8.81 -11.38 -2.21
CA VAL A 173 -9.79 -11.95 -3.15
C VAL A 173 -11.01 -12.52 -2.41
N PHE A 174 -10.77 -13.10 -1.22
CA PHE A 174 -11.83 -13.68 -0.41
C PHE A 174 -12.50 -12.65 0.51
N VAL A 175 -11.73 -11.71 1.05
CA VAL A 175 -12.20 -10.73 2.04
C VAL A 175 -12.94 -9.56 1.41
N PHE A 176 -12.55 -9.13 0.20
CA PHE A 176 -13.11 -7.90 -0.38
C PHE A 176 -14.57 -8.07 -0.77
N THR A 177 -15.36 -7.08 -0.35
CA THR A 177 -16.79 -7.00 -0.59
C THR A 177 -17.18 -5.58 -0.99
N ASP A 178 -18.09 -5.48 -1.94
CA ASP A 178 -18.73 -4.26 -2.38
C ASP A 178 -20.04 -3.99 -1.63
N LYS A 179 -20.53 -4.97 -0.86
CA LYS A 179 -21.78 -4.85 -0.11
C LYS A 179 -21.59 -4.02 1.16
N PRO A 180 -22.58 -3.20 1.52
CA PRO A 180 -22.58 -2.47 2.78
C PRO A 180 -22.57 -3.43 3.97
N ALA A 181 -21.95 -3.01 5.05
CA ALA A 181 -22.02 -3.74 6.31
C ALA A 181 -23.41 -3.60 6.96
N GLU A 182 -23.86 -4.60 7.71
CA GLU A 182 -25.19 -4.56 8.35
C GLU A 182 -25.36 -3.39 9.34
N TRP A 183 -24.28 -2.97 9.98
CA TRP A 183 -24.27 -1.82 10.91
C TRP A 183 -24.35 -0.47 10.20
N THR A 184 -24.27 -0.44 8.86
CA THR A 184 -24.49 0.78 8.06
C THR A 184 -25.94 0.95 7.63
N ASP A 185 -26.81 -0.01 7.93
CA ASP A 185 -28.21 0.00 7.52
C ASP A 185 -29.02 1.06 8.30
N PRO A 186 -29.59 2.09 7.65
CA PRO A 186 -30.36 3.14 8.33
C PRO A 186 -31.64 2.61 8.99
N ASP A 187 -32.19 1.48 8.52
CA ASP A 187 -33.47 0.95 8.98
C ASP A 187 -33.34 0.07 10.23
N LYS A 188 -32.12 -0.33 10.62
CA LYS A 188 -31.82 -1.11 11.84
C LYS A 188 -31.58 -0.25 13.09
N LYS A 189 -31.99 1.02 13.09
CA LYS A 189 -31.89 1.92 14.27
C LYS A 189 -32.86 1.51 15.38
N SER A 190 -32.61 0.39 16.07
CA SER A 190 -33.15 0.16 17.41
C SER A 190 -32.27 0.92 18.41
N TYR A 191 -32.51 2.23 18.55
CA TYR A 191 -32.08 2.91 19.76
C TYR A 191 -32.92 2.34 20.90
N VAL A 192 -32.35 1.46 21.70
CA VAL A 192 -32.91 1.18 23.02
C VAL A 192 -32.64 2.44 23.83
N GLU A 193 -33.63 3.30 23.98
CA GLU A 193 -33.58 4.36 24.98
C GLU A 193 -33.29 3.69 26.32
N VAL A 194 -32.08 3.92 26.85
CA VAL A 194 -31.80 3.53 28.23
C VAL A 194 -32.65 4.47 29.08
N PRO A 195 -33.66 3.97 29.82
CA PRO A 195 -34.46 4.84 30.66
C PRO A 195 -33.51 5.56 31.62
N VAL A 196 -33.51 6.89 31.55
CA VAL A 196 -32.81 7.72 32.52
C VAL A 196 -33.58 7.53 33.82
N ASP A 197 -32.95 6.88 34.80
CA ASP A 197 -33.47 6.73 36.14
C ASP A 197 -33.46 8.11 36.82
N GLU A 198 -34.51 8.89 36.60
CA GLU A 198 -34.70 10.25 37.17
C GLU A 198 -34.72 10.23 38.71
N THR A 199 -34.83 9.06 39.32
CA THR A 199 -34.82 8.86 40.78
C THR A 199 -33.43 9.01 41.43
N LYS A 200 -32.38 9.34 40.65
CA LYS A 200 -31.01 9.60 41.13
C LYS A 200 -30.56 11.06 40.99
N CYS A 201 -31.48 12.01 40.80
CA CYS A 201 -31.20 13.44 40.98
C CYS A 201 -31.66 13.93 42.35
#